data_AF-T0J9G3-F1
#
_entry.id   AF-T0J9G3-F1
#
_cell.length_a   1.000
_cell.length_b   1.000
_cell.length_c   1.000
_cell.angle_alpha   90.00
_cell.angle_beta   90.00
_cell.angle_gamma   90.00
#
_symmetry.space_group_name_H-M   'P 1'
#
loop_
_entity.id
_entity.type
_entity.pdbx_description
1 polymer ?
#
loop_
_entity_poly.entity_id
_entity_poly.type
_entity_poly.pdbx_seq_one_letter_code
_entity_poly.pdbx_strand_id
1 'polypeptide(L)'
;MARSLYDLGDRTPDRDSQWLNERQERRARVVPIGMVLVAFACAALAAAVLKDVVPAPGSDAAKDLPSTISDHFTLCDDLKGDACVLSADSYAWHGSRYHLSDIRVPSSAEPRCPAEARRAQAARIALATMMNGGAFEARPDPADTDRTARLLLRDGVSLGQLMVLKGHAQPWSSAPIDWCGA
;
A
#
# COMPACT_ATOMS: atom_id res chain seq x y z
N MET A 1 16.01 74.36 78.66
CA MET A 1 15.17 73.16 78.44
C MET A 1 15.95 72.23 77.52
N ALA A 2 16.52 71.19 78.11
CA ALA A 2 17.43 70.26 77.48
C ALA A 2 16.65 69.30 76.56
N ARG A 3 17.08 69.17 75.31
CA ARG A 3 16.56 68.16 74.39
C ARG A 3 17.38 66.88 74.53
N SER A 4 16.68 65.86 75.01
CA SER A 4 16.94 64.41 74.99
C SER A 4 17.87 64.00 73.83
N LEU A 5 19.08 63.55 74.15
CA LEU A 5 19.47 62.13 74.28
C LEU A 5 19.45 61.39 72.92
N TYR A 6 20.65 61.27 72.39
CA TYR A 6 21.06 60.37 71.32
C TYR A 6 20.66 58.93 71.69
N ASP A 7 19.86 58.30 70.84
CA ASP A 7 19.76 56.85 70.74
C ASP A 7 20.12 56.50 69.29
N LEU A 8 21.43 56.44 69.04
CA LEU A 8 22.03 56.02 67.79
C LEU A 8 22.22 54.51 67.89
N GLY A 9 21.11 53.79 67.76
CA GLY A 9 21.09 52.34 67.65
C GLY A 9 21.62 51.89 66.29
N ASP A 10 22.73 51.17 66.35
CA ASP A 10 23.46 50.51 65.27
C ASP A 10 22.57 49.96 64.14
N ARG A 11 22.67 50.56 62.95
CA ARG A 11 22.46 49.85 61.68
C ARG A 11 23.82 49.49 61.12
N THR A 12 24.31 48.31 61.45
CA THR A 12 25.33 47.65 60.65
C THR A 12 24.75 47.42 59.25
N PRO A 13 25.39 47.88 58.17
CA PRO A 13 24.98 47.45 56.84
C PRO A 13 25.22 45.96 56.75
N ASP A 14 24.13 45.22 56.55
CA ASP A 14 24.17 43.80 56.25
C ASP A 14 25.11 43.57 55.07
N ARG A 15 26.09 42.70 55.29
CA ARG A 15 27.20 42.45 54.40
C ARG A 15 26.88 41.24 53.53
N ASP A 16 25.67 41.20 52.99
CA ASP A 16 25.28 40.22 51.97
C ASP A 16 25.51 40.83 50.59
N SER A 17 26.77 40.80 50.15
CA SER A 17 27.16 40.97 48.75
C SER A 17 26.74 39.77 47.88
N GLN A 18 25.66 39.08 48.24
CA GLN A 18 25.19 37.88 47.56
C GLN A 18 24.32 38.19 46.32
N TRP A 19 23.92 39.46 46.13
CA TRP A 19 23.01 39.86 45.05
C TRP A 19 23.69 40.31 43.74
N LEU A 20 25.03 40.40 43.68
CA LEU A 20 25.75 40.83 42.46
C LEU A 20 26.13 39.67 41.52
N ASN A 21 25.78 38.43 41.83
CA ASN A 21 26.21 37.28 41.03
C ASN A 21 25.13 36.20 40.84
N GLU A 22 23.92 36.65 40.50
CA GLU A 22 22.84 35.76 40.04
C GLU A 22 22.50 35.99 38.57
N ARG A 23 23.53 36.12 37.72
CA ARG A 23 23.40 35.54 36.38
C ARG A 23 23.46 34.04 36.61
N GLN A 24 22.30 33.38 36.49
CA GLN A 24 22.14 31.94 36.54
C GLN A 24 23.19 31.24 35.66
N GLU A 25 24.34 30.91 36.25
CA GLU A 25 25.21 29.85 35.78
C GLU A 25 24.48 28.54 36.06
N ARG A 26 23.43 28.25 35.26
CA ARG A 26 23.17 26.86 34.92
C ARG A 26 24.51 26.39 34.39
N ARG A 27 25.24 25.60 35.18
CA ARG A 27 26.45 24.88 34.74
C ARG A 27 26.09 24.28 33.40
N ALA A 28 26.46 24.95 32.33
CA ALA A 28 26.27 24.43 31.00
C ALA A 28 27.18 23.21 31.01
N ARG A 29 26.60 22.02 31.12
CA ARG A 29 27.34 20.79 30.83
C ARG A 29 27.81 21.00 29.41
N VAL A 30 29.07 21.37 29.28
CA VAL A 30 29.71 21.60 27.99
C VAL A 30 29.71 20.23 27.33
N VAL A 31 28.70 19.97 26.52
CA VAL A 31 28.64 18.73 25.74
C VAL A 31 29.77 18.89 24.73
N PRO A 32 30.79 18.02 24.75
CA PRO A 32 31.88 18.14 23.80
C PRO A 32 31.29 18.09 22.40
N ILE A 33 31.72 18.99 21.51
CA ILE A 33 31.20 19.12 20.15
C ILE A 33 31.23 17.76 19.43
N GLY A 34 32.21 16.91 19.73
CA GLY A 34 32.28 15.53 19.23
C GLY A 34 31.08 14.66 19.59
N MET A 35 30.52 14.78 20.80
CA MET A 35 29.33 14.01 21.21
C MET A 35 28.06 14.49 20.50
N VAL A 36 27.97 15.80 20.22
CA VAL A 36 26.90 16.38 19.40
C VAL A 36 27.01 15.87 17.96
N LEU A 37 28.20 15.90 17.37
CA LEU A 37 28.44 15.41 16.01
C LEU A 37 28.17 13.91 15.88
N VAL A 38 28.55 13.09 16.86
CA VAL A 38 28.24 11.67 16.89
C VAL A 38 26.73 11.43 17.00
N ALA A 39 26.02 12.18 17.84
CA ALA A 39 24.57 12.07 17.93
C ALA A 39 23.86 12.43 16.61
N PHE A 40 24.31 13.49 15.94
CA PHE A 40 23.79 13.86 14.61
C PHE A 40 24.14 12.81 13.55
N ALA A 41 25.36 12.26 13.56
CA ALA A 41 25.75 11.19 12.65
C ALA A 41 24.91 9.93 12.87
N CYS A 42 24.71 9.50 14.13
CA CYS A 42 23.84 8.38 14.46
C CYS A 42 22.38 8.62 14.05
N ALA A 43 21.86 9.83 14.26
CA ALA A 43 20.50 10.19 13.83
C ALA A 43 20.36 10.19 12.30
N ALA A 44 21.35 10.70 11.57
CA ALA A 44 21.37 10.68 10.11
C ALA A 44 21.47 9.25 9.55
N LEU A 45 22.28 8.39 10.17
CA LEU A 45 22.42 6.98 9.80
C LEU A 45 21.14 6.20 10.10
N ALA A 46 20.50 6.44 11.25
CA ALA A 46 19.20 5.86 11.59
C ALA A 46 18.10 6.31 10.61
N ALA A 47 18.07 7.58 10.23
CA ALA A 47 17.12 8.10 9.24
C ALA A 47 17.37 7.54 7.82
N ALA A 48 18.63 7.26 7.46
CA ALA A 48 18.97 6.63 6.19
C ALA A 48 18.47 5.17 6.16
N VAL A 49 18.68 4.41 7.24
CA VAL A 49 18.20 3.02 7.35
C VAL A 49 16.67 2.94 7.42
N LEU A 50 15.99 3.94 7.98
CA LEU A 50 14.52 3.94 8.10
C LEU A 50 13.81 4.11 6.74
N LYS A 51 14.44 4.73 5.74
CA LYS A 51 13.87 4.90 4.40
C LYS A 51 13.71 3.58 3.63
N ASP A 52 14.55 2.60 3.92
CA ASP A 52 14.46 1.26 3.31
C ASP A 52 13.45 0.34 4.02
N VAL A 53 12.99 0.72 5.22
CA VAL A 53 12.12 -0.10 6.08
C VAL A 53 10.68 0.41 6.15
N VAL A 54 10.43 1.70 5.85
CA VAL A 54 9.07 2.26 5.84
C VAL A 54 8.48 2.09 4.44
N PRO A 55 7.53 1.17 4.21
CA PRO A 55 6.81 1.12 2.95
C PRO A 55 6.11 2.48 2.74
N ALA A 56 6.29 3.05 1.56
CA ALA A 56 5.57 4.27 1.20
C ALA A 56 4.07 4.04 1.39
N PRO A 57 3.30 5.00 1.94
CA PRO A 57 1.84 4.95 1.90
C PRO A 57 1.40 5.13 0.45
N GLY A 58 1.36 4.03 -0.30
CA GLY A 58 1.10 4.02 -1.73
C GLY A 58 0.14 2.90 -2.13
N SER A 59 -0.93 3.29 -2.80
CA SER A 59 -1.75 2.48 -3.71
C SER A 59 -2.70 1.39 -3.19
N ASP A 60 -2.71 1.03 -1.91
CA ASP A 60 -3.69 -0.01 -1.48
C ASP A 60 -5.14 0.50 -1.43
N ALA A 61 -5.36 1.76 -1.05
CA ALA A 61 -6.71 2.34 -1.06
C ALA A 61 -7.30 2.50 -2.48
N ALA A 62 -6.43 2.69 -3.48
CA ALA A 62 -6.85 2.84 -4.88
C ALA A 62 -7.38 1.54 -5.48
N LYS A 63 -6.91 0.38 -5.00
CA LYS A 63 -7.40 -0.92 -5.46
C LYS A 63 -8.87 -1.10 -5.11
N ASP A 64 -9.31 -0.65 -3.93
CA ASP A 64 -10.68 -0.90 -3.44
C ASP A 64 -11.77 -0.02 -4.10
N LEU A 65 -11.45 0.73 -5.16
CA LEU A 65 -12.41 1.58 -5.88
C LEU A 65 -12.84 0.95 -7.21
N PRO A 66 -14.15 1.03 -7.56
CA PRO A 66 -14.61 0.75 -8.91
C PRO A 66 -13.87 1.61 -9.94
N SER A 67 -13.46 0.98 -11.03
CA SER A 67 -12.76 1.66 -12.13
C SER A 67 -13.43 1.37 -13.46
N THR A 68 -13.67 2.39 -14.28
CA THR A 68 -14.06 2.19 -15.69
C THR A 68 -12.80 2.10 -16.53
N ILE A 69 -12.64 1.01 -17.27
CA ILE A 69 -11.46 0.69 -18.06
C ILE A 69 -11.84 0.71 -19.54
N SER A 70 -11.07 1.46 -20.33
CA SER A 70 -11.21 1.54 -21.80
C SER A 70 -9.90 1.21 -22.53
N ASP A 71 -8.88 0.77 -21.80
CA ASP A 71 -7.58 0.38 -22.38
C ASP A 71 -7.70 -0.90 -23.20
N HIS A 72 -6.78 -1.04 -24.15
CA HIS A 72 -6.66 -2.24 -24.95
C HIS A 72 -5.69 -3.23 -24.30
N PHE A 73 -6.19 -4.42 -23.96
CA PHE A 73 -5.43 -5.48 -23.32
C PHE A 73 -4.71 -6.34 -24.35
N THR A 74 -3.43 -6.64 -24.09
CA THR A 74 -2.66 -7.62 -24.86
C THR A 74 -2.47 -8.91 -24.06
N LEU A 75 -2.14 -10.01 -24.75
CA LEU A 75 -1.71 -11.24 -24.09
C LEU A 75 -0.24 -11.11 -23.74
N CYS A 76 0.09 -11.12 -22.45
CA CYS A 76 1.46 -10.99 -21.95
C CYS A 76 1.64 -11.67 -20.59
N ASP A 77 2.89 -11.92 -20.22
CA ASP A 77 3.23 -12.68 -19.02
C ASP A 77 3.92 -11.79 -17.96
N ASP A 78 3.87 -10.47 -18.13
CA ASP A 78 4.46 -9.49 -17.21
C ASP A 78 3.42 -8.53 -16.62
N LEU A 79 3.83 -7.89 -15.52
CA LEU A 79 3.03 -6.91 -14.78
C LEU A 79 3.39 -5.46 -15.15
N LYS A 80 4.33 -5.23 -16.07
CA LYS A 80 4.93 -3.91 -16.30
C LYS A 80 4.15 -3.07 -17.30
N GLY A 81 3.28 -3.69 -18.10
CA GLY A 81 2.42 -3.00 -19.05
C GLY A 81 1.25 -2.23 -18.42
N ASP A 82 0.67 -1.32 -19.20
CA ASP A 82 -0.52 -0.56 -18.81
C ASP A 82 -1.77 -1.45 -18.72
N ALA A 83 -1.91 -2.44 -19.62
CA ALA A 83 -3.03 -3.38 -19.66
C ALA A 83 -2.61 -4.74 -20.25
N CYS A 84 -2.69 -5.80 -19.43
CA CYS A 84 -2.19 -7.13 -19.78
C CYS A 84 -3.15 -8.24 -19.33
N VAL A 85 -3.42 -9.25 -20.16
CA VAL A 85 -4.15 -10.46 -19.77
C VAL A 85 -3.15 -11.59 -19.50
N LEU A 86 -3.07 -11.99 -18.22
CA LEU A 86 -2.08 -12.93 -17.70
C LEU A 86 -2.57 -14.39 -17.83
N SER A 87 -3.83 -14.63 -17.45
CA SER A 87 -4.49 -15.94 -17.50
C SER A 87 -5.96 -15.75 -17.89
N ALA A 88 -6.73 -16.83 -17.92
CA ALA A 88 -8.15 -16.80 -18.26
C ALA A 88 -9.04 -16.13 -17.19
N ASP A 89 -8.48 -15.79 -16.04
CA ASP A 89 -9.14 -15.10 -14.92
C ASP A 89 -8.31 -13.95 -14.34
N SER A 90 -7.05 -13.75 -14.73
CA SER A 90 -6.17 -12.74 -14.15
C SER A 90 -5.66 -11.75 -15.20
N TYR A 91 -5.61 -10.48 -14.83
CA TYR A 91 -5.12 -9.39 -15.67
C TYR A 91 -4.25 -8.43 -14.86
N ALA A 92 -3.32 -7.75 -15.52
CA ALA A 92 -2.57 -6.63 -14.96
C ALA A 92 -3.12 -5.32 -15.54
N TRP A 93 -3.27 -4.32 -14.68
CA TRP A 93 -3.66 -2.97 -15.09
C TRP A 93 -2.96 -1.95 -14.19
N HIS A 94 -2.28 -0.96 -14.80
CA HIS A 94 -1.44 0.02 -14.10
C HIS A 94 -0.48 -0.61 -13.06
N GLY A 95 0.25 -1.65 -13.45
CA GLY A 95 1.24 -2.28 -12.58
C GLY A 95 0.68 -3.17 -11.46
N SER A 96 -0.65 -3.32 -11.37
CA SER A 96 -1.31 -4.14 -10.36
C SER A 96 -1.99 -5.35 -11.00
N ARG A 97 -1.83 -6.53 -10.37
CA ARG A 97 -2.55 -7.75 -10.74
C ARG A 97 -3.94 -7.75 -10.10
N TYR A 98 -4.94 -8.14 -10.89
CA TYR A 98 -6.32 -8.36 -10.50
C TYR A 98 -6.78 -9.72 -11.01
N HIS A 99 -7.83 -10.27 -10.41
CA HIS A 99 -8.44 -11.51 -10.87
C HIS A 99 -9.98 -11.44 -10.82
N LEU A 100 -10.64 -12.23 -11.66
CA LEU A 100 -12.10 -12.33 -11.72
C LEU A 100 -12.59 -13.29 -10.63
N SER A 101 -13.44 -12.80 -9.71
CA SER A 101 -13.88 -13.57 -8.55
C SER A 101 -15.11 -14.44 -8.77
N ASP A 102 -15.89 -14.18 -9.84
CA ASP A 102 -17.13 -14.89 -10.12
C ASP A 102 -16.95 -16.16 -10.96
N ILE A 103 -15.71 -16.50 -11.34
CA ILE A 103 -15.40 -17.63 -12.21
C ILE A 103 -14.23 -18.49 -11.73
N ARG A 104 -14.21 -19.73 -12.20
CA ARG A 104 -13.03 -20.59 -12.22
C ARG A 104 -12.64 -20.96 -13.63
N VAL A 105 -11.33 -21.03 -13.85
CA VAL A 105 -10.75 -21.31 -15.15
C VAL A 105 -9.75 -22.48 -15.09
N PRO A 106 -9.51 -23.16 -16.21
CA PRO A 106 -8.40 -24.11 -16.33
C PRO A 106 -7.04 -23.44 -16.09
N SER A 107 -6.14 -24.13 -15.39
CA SER A 107 -4.82 -23.58 -15.05
C SER A 107 -3.90 -23.55 -16.28
N SER A 108 -3.35 -22.37 -16.60
CA SER A 108 -2.29 -22.24 -17.62
C SER A 108 -0.88 -22.46 -17.05
N ALA A 109 -0.67 -22.19 -15.76
CA ALA A 109 0.64 -22.29 -15.11
C ALA A 109 0.98 -23.75 -14.77
N GLU A 110 0.00 -24.50 -14.26
CA GLU A 110 0.15 -25.88 -13.80
C GLU A 110 -0.99 -26.76 -14.33
N PRO A 111 -1.08 -26.96 -15.65
CA PRO A 111 -2.13 -27.81 -16.24
C PRO A 111 -1.89 -29.28 -15.87
N ARG A 112 -2.95 -29.99 -15.46
CA ARG A 112 -2.88 -31.41 -15.10
C ARG A 112 -2.81 -32.33 -16.33
N CYS A 113 -3.16 -31.81 -17.50
CA CYS A 113 -3.12 -32.53 -18.76
C CYS A 113 -3.03 -31.57 -19.98
N PRO A 114 -2.67 -32.07 -21.18
CA PRO A 114 -2.60 -31.25 -22.40
C PRO A 114 -3.96 -30.67 -22.84
N ALA A 115 -5.07 -31.28 -22.46
CA ALA A 115 -6.41 -30.76 -22.74
C ALA A 115 -6.69 -29.50 -21.91
N GLU A 116 -6.36 -29.51 -20.62
CA GLU A 116 -6.49 -28.36 -19.73
C GLU A 116 -5.64 -27.18 -20.22
N ALA A 117 -4.39 -27.42 -20.60
CA ALA A 117 -3.51 -26.37 -21.14
C ALA A 117 -4.10 -25.68 -22.39
N ARG A 118 -4.68 -26.46 -23.32
CA ARG A 118 -5.35 -25.92 -24.52
C ARG A 118 -6.60 -25.12 -24.15
N ARG A 119 -7.38 -25.58 -23.18
CA ARG A 119 -8.55 -24.85 -22.67
C ARG A 119 -8.15 -23.54 -22.00
N ALA A 120 -7.09 -23.54 -21.20
CA ALA A 120 -6.55 -22.34 -20.56
C ALA A 120 -6.11 -21.30 -21.59
N GLN A 121 -5.41 -21.73 -22.64
CA GLN A 121 -5.02 -20.81 -23.71
C GLN A 121 -6.23 -20.25 -24.47
N ALA A 122 -7.22 -21.09 -24.80
CA ALA A 122 -8.44 -20.65 -25.47
C ALA A 122 -9.25 -19.67 -24.60
N ALA A 123 -9.38 -19.96 -23.30
CA ALA A 123 -10.06 -19.11 -22.34
C ALA A 123 -9.34 -17.77 -22.14
N ARG A 124 -8.01 -17.76 -22.09
CA ARG A 124 -7.20 -16.52 -22.02
C ARG A 124 -7.43 -15.62 -23.22
N ILE A 125 -7.45 -16.18 -24.43
CA ILE A 125 -7.76 -15.44 -25.67
C ILE A 125 -9.20 -14.92 -25.64
N ALA A 126 -10.15 -15.72 -25.15
CA ALA A 126 -11.54 -15.32 -25.03
C ALA A 126 -11.73 -14.15 -24.05
N LEU A 127 -11.07 -14.19 -22.89
CA LEU A 127 -11.09 -13.10 -21.91
C LEU A 127 -10.57 -11.80 -22.54
N ALA A 128 -9.40 -11.83 -23.18
CA ALA A 128 -8.85 -10.66 -23.86
C ALA A 128 -9.81 -10.10 -24.92
N THR A 129 -10.43 -10.99 -25.71
CA THR A 129 -11.45 -10.60 -26.71
C THR A 129 -12.65 -9.92 -26.05
N MET A 130 -13.13 -10.45 -24.91
CA MET A 130 -14.24 -9.85 -24.18
C MET A 130 -13.87 -8.48 -23.62
N MET A 131 -12.70 -8.34 -22.98
CA MET A 131 -12.22 -7.07 -22.41
C MET A 131 -12.04 -6.01 -23.50
N ASN A 132 -11.52 -6.38 -24.66
CA ASN A 132 -11.30 -5.46 -25.79
C ASN A 132 -12.57 -5.17 -26.61
N GLY A 133 -13.70 -5.80 -26.30
CA GLY A 133 -14.99 -5.55 -26.98
C GLY A 133 -15.64 -4.20 -26.66
N GLY A 134 -15.00 -3.34 -25.87
CA GLY A 134 -15.50 -2.03 -25.45
C GLY A 134 -15.16 -1.74 -23.99
N ALA A 135 -15.50 -0.54 -23.51
CA ALA A 135 -15.30 -0.20 -22.11
C ALA A 135 -16.04 -1.17 -21.17
N PHE A 136 -15.50 -1.35 -19.97
CA PHE A 136 -16.09 -2.16 -18.92
C PHE A 136 -15.75 -1.58 -17.55
N GLU A 137 -16.54 -1.93 -16.54
CA GLU A 137 -16.30 -1.58 -15.16
C GLU A 137 -15.62 -2.74 -14.43
N ALA A 138 -14.50 -2.48 -13.76
CA ALA A 138 -13.89 -3.38 -12.81
C ALA A 138 -14.33 -2.97 -11.40
N ARG A 139 -15.24 -3.73 -10.79
CA ARG A 139 -15.75 -3.47 -9.45
C ARG A 139 -15.11 -4.42 -8.43
N PRO A 140 -14.68 -3.94 -7.26
CA PRO A 140 -14.31 -4.81 -6.16
C PRO A 140 -15.44 -5.76 -5.78
N ASP A 141 -15.11 -7.01 -5.48
CA ASP A 141 -16.07 -7.97 -4.93
C ASP A 141 -16.12 -7.84 -3.40
N PRO A 142 -17.22 -7.35 -2.81
CA PRO A 142 -17.32 -7.20 -1.36
C PRO A 142 -17.43 -8.55 -0.61
N ALA A 143 -17.70 -9.64 -1.32
CA ALA A 143 -17.78 -10.98 -0.73
C ALA A 143 -16.42 -11.67 -0.66
N ASP A 144 -15.42 -11.17 -1.39
CA ASP A 144 -14.06 -11.71 -1.39
C ASP A 144 -13.15 -10.95 -0.42
N THR A 145 -12.32 -11.68 0.31
CA THR A 145 -11.30 -11.10 1.20
C THR A 145 -10.08 -10.58 0.44
N ASP A 146 -9.85 -11.08 -0.77
CA ASP A 146 -8.77 -10.61 -1.64
C ASP A 146 -9.16 -9.26 -2.24
N ARG A 147 -8.42 -8.21 -1.86
CA ARG A 147 -8.64 -6.85 -2.36
C ARG A 147 -8.43 -6.71 -3.87
N THR A 148 -7.80 -7.69 -4.53
CA THR A 148 -7.60 -7.71 -5.99
C THR A 148 -8.72 -8.42 -6.76
N ALA A 149 -9.70 -9.00 -6.06
CA ALA A 149 -10.88 -9.64 -6.62
C ALA A 149 -11.80 -8.64 -7.31
N ARG A 150 -12.10 -8.86 -8.59
CA ARG A 150 -12.91 -7.95 -9.41
C ARG A 150 -14.06 -8.68 -10.10
N LEU A 151 -15.21 -8.01 -10.14
CA LEU A 151 -16.30 -8.30 -11.04
C LEU A 151 -16.16 -7.37 -12.26
N LEU A 152 -15.98 -7.95 -13.44
CA LEU A 152 -15.91 -7.19 -14.69
C LEU A 152 -17.29 -7.09 -15.33
N LEU A 153 -17.82 -5.87 -15.44
CA LEU A 153 -19.18 -5.61 -15.89
C LEU A 153 -19.18 -4.75 -17.15
N ARG A 154 -19.99 -5.11 -18.14
CA ARG A 154 -20.32 -4.24 -19.28
C ARG A 154 -21.83 -4.15 -19.38
N ASP A 155 -22.36 -2.93 -19.30
CA ASP A 155 -23.81 -2.66 -19.31
C ASP A 155 -24.58 -3.49 -18.26
N GLY A 156 -23.98 -3.70 -17.09
CA GLY A 156 -24.54 -4.51 -16.00
C GLY A 156 -24.41 -6.04 -16.18
N VAL A 157 -23.80 -6.52 -17.27
CA VAL A 157 -23.57 -7.94 -17.54
C VAL A 157 -22.14 -8.32 -17.17
N SER A 158 -21.96 -9.40 -16.39
CA SER A 158 -20.62 -9.90 -16.04
C SER A 158 -19.93 -10.54 -17.24
N LEU A 159 -18.71 -10.09 -17.54
CA LEU A 159 -17.83 -10.76 -18.50
C LEU A 159 -17.44 -12.16 -18.01
N GLY A 160 -17.32 -12.38 -16.70
CA GLY A 160 -17.11 -13.70 -16.11
C GLY A 160 -18.28 -14.65 -16.41
N GLN A 161 -19.52 -14.20 -16.23
CA GLN A 161 -20.69 -15.00 -16.60
C GLN A 161 -20.77 -15.28 -18.11
N LEU A 162 -20.34 -14.35 -18.96
CA LEU A 162 -20.21 -14.59 -20.40
C LEU A 162 -19.14 -15.63 -20.73
N MET A 163 -18.02 -15.65 -19.98
CA MET A 163 -17.01 -16.71 -20.09
C MET A 163 -17.60 -18.08 -19.74
N VAL A 164 -18.42 -18.16 -18.68
CA VAL A 164 -19.13 -19.39 -18.30
C VAL A 164 -20.09 -19.84 -19.41
N LEU A 165 -20.92 -18.93 -19.92
CA LEU A 165 -21.89 -19.22 -20.98
C LEU A 165 -21.22 -19.74 -22.26
N LYS A 166 -20.02 -19.23 -22.58
CA LYS A 166 -19.23 -19.67 -23.73
C LYS A 166 -18.39 -20.92 -23.48
N GLY A 167 -18.43 -21.50 -22.28
CA GLY A 167 -17.68 -22.71 -21.93
C GLY A 167 -16.18 -22.50 -21.70
N HIS A 168 -15.75 -21.25 -21.49
CA HIS A 168 -14.36 -20.91 -21.16
C HIS A 168 -14.06 -20.95 -19.66
N ALA A 169 -15.11 -20.94 -18.83
CA ALA A 169 -15.02 -20.95 -17.38
C ALA A 169 -16.20 -21.72 -16.76
N GLN A 170 -16.13 -21.96 -15.45
CA GLN A 170 -17.26 -22.38 -14.64
C GLN A 170 -17.56 -21.30 -13.58
N PRO A 171 -18.78 -21.26 -13.02
CA PRO A 171 -19.06 -20.40 -11.87
C PRO A 171 -18.07 -20.69 -10.75
N TRP A 172 -17.68 -19.63 -10.02
CA TRP A 172 -16.83 -19.81 -8.85
C TRP A 172 -17.43 -20.82 -7.88
N SER A 173 -16.58 -21.71 -7.36
CA SER A 173 -16.95 -22.68 -6.33
C SER A 173 -15.69 -23.14 -5.59
N SER A 174 -15.84 -23.70 -4.39
CA SER A 174 -14.70 -24.26 -3.64
C SER A 174 -14.35 -25.69 -4.06
N ALA A 175 -15.26 -26.42 -4.69
CA ALA A 175 -15.07 -27.82 -5.07
C ALA A 175 -14.09 -27.97 -6.24
N PRO A 176 -13.19 -28.96 -6.29
CA PRO A 176 -12.28 -29.13 -7.42
C PRO A 176 -13.05 -29.38 -8.74
N ILE A 177 -12.55 -28.80 -9.85
CA ILE A 177 -13.11 -28.99 -11.20
C ILE A 177 -12.14 -29.84 -12.01
N ASP A 178 -12.66 -30.84 -12.73
CA ASP A 178 -11.85 -31.57 -13.71
C ASP A 178 -11.95 -30.97 -15.12
N TRP A 179 -10.88 -30.30 -15.54
CA TRP A 179 -10.73 -29.73 -16.88
C TRP A 179 -10.21 -30.70 -17.94
N CYS A 180 -9.82 -31.92 -17.56
CA CYS A 180 -9.20 -32.89 -18.47
C CYS A 180 -10.20 -33.71 -19.29
N GLY A 181 -11.41 -33.92 -18.77
CA GLY A 181 -12.45 -34.74 -19.41
C GLY A 181 -13.70 -33.98 -19.88
N ALA A 182 -13.75 -32.68 -19.63
CA ALA A 182 -14.85 -31.82 -20.09
C ALA A 182 -14.75 -31.50 -21.58
#